data_AF-A0AAE9DJY2-F1
#
_entry.id   AF-A0AAE9DJY2-F1
#
_cell.length_a   1.000
_cell.length_b   1.000
_cell.length_c   1.000
_cell.angle_alpha   90.00
_cell.angle_beta   90.00
_cell.angle_gamma   90.00
#
_symmetry.space_group_name_H-M   'P 1'
#
loop_
_entity.id
_entity.type
_entity.pdbx_description
1 polymer ?
#
loop_
_entity_poly.entity_id
_entity_poly.type
_entity_poly.pdbx_seq_one_letter_code
_entity_poly.pdbx_strand_id
1 'polypeptide(L)'
;MELEKEVRMHIENGKILHDSVLRFLIAGIIKKYKIDIENFIGSESWLNDSWNSWKDTAAIDSVTPSSHKLKLLTIPAGCTGRIQPCDVGIFGSFKKVVKTLTNYAQLTNSNYKFQTRDETLKLLSLVWRQLCSPKLEKWARYAWVAAGYDVPRPASFETPAQLLFPRGVAGDCTMHGCSSTSFVKCLYCEKLFCFEHFVIDHHNC
;
A
#
# COMPACT_ATOMS: atom_id res chain seq x y z
N MET A 1 28.91 6.05 -7.77
CA MET A 1 28.44 5.85 -9.15
C MET A 1 28.10 4.39 -9.45
N GLU A 2 28.99 3.42 -9.23
CA GLU A 2 28.68 1.97 -9.40
C GLU A 2 27.51 1.50 -8.53
N LEU A 3 27.58 1.77 -7.21
CA LEU A 3 26.59 1.31 -6.24
C LEU A 3 25.21 1.94 -6.48
N GLU A 4 25.18 3.19 -6.95
CA GLU A 4 23.94 3.89 -7.28
C GLU A 4 23.27 3.29 -8.53
N LYS A 5 24.05 2.95 -9.56
CA LYS A 5 23.56 2.23 -10.75
C LYS A 5 23.05 0.84 -10.38
N GLU A 6 23.75 0.13 -9.51
CA GLU A 6 23.36 -1.20 -9.06
C GLU A 6 22.06 -1.16 -8.25
N VAL A 7 21.91 -0.20 -7.33
CA VAL A 7 20.69 0.05 -6.57
C VAL A 7 19.53 0.47 -7.48
N ARG A 8 19.76 1.33 -8.48
CA ARG A 8 18.72 1.79 -9.42
C ARG A 8 18.26 0.67 -10.36
N MET A 9 19.20 -0.09 -10.90
CA MET A 9 18.93 -1.32 -11.66
C MET A 9 18.15 -2.31 -10.80
N HIS A 10 18.48 -2.41 -9.52
CA HIS A 10 17.72 -3.22 -8.60
C HIS A 10 16.31 -2.66 -8.44
N ILE A 11 16.10 -1.39 -8.12
CA ILE A 11 14.76 -0.75 -8.00
C ILE A 11 13.91 -0.89 -9.27
N GLU A 12 14.47 -0.61 -10.45
CA GLU A 12 13.78 -0.68 -11.76
C GLU A 12 13.39 -2.12 -12.12
N ASN A 13 14.22 -3.09 -11.75
CA ASN A 13 13.89 -4.51 -11.89
C ASN A 13 13.02 -5.03 -10.73
N GLY A 14 12.78 -4.23 -9.69
CA GLY A 14 11.99 -4.59 -8.51
C GLY A 14 12.75 -5.20 -7.30
N LYS A 15 14.07 -5.08 -7.19
CA LYS A 15 15.03 -5.91 -6.36
C LYS A 15 14.94 -5.63 -4.89
N ILE A 16 14.34 -4.50 -4.54
CA ILE A 16 14.45 -3.89 -3.23
C ILE A 16 13.13 -3.15 -3.00
N LEU A 17 12.50 -3.40 -1.85
CA LEU A 17 11.33 -2.66 -1.41
C LEU A 17 11.72 -1.88 -0.16
N HIS A 18 12.05 -0.62 -0.38
CA HIS A 18 12.34 0.37 0.66
C HIS A 18 11.18 1.38 0.72
N ASP A 19 10.97 2.10 1.82
CA ASP A 19 9.87 3.08 1.97
C ASP A 19 9.83 4.11 0.82
N SER A 20 11.01 4.46 0.28
CA SER A 20 11.14 5.28 -0.92
C SER A 20 10.52 4.67 -2.19
N VAL A 21 10.50 3.35 -2.33
CA VAL A 21 9.91 2.61 -3.45
C VAL A 21 8.38 2.68 -3.43
N LEU A 22 7.77 2.69 -2.23
CA LEU A 22 6.34 2.97 -2.05
C LEU A 22 5.99 4.38 -2.54
N ARG A 23 6.86 5.36 -2.29
CA ARG A 23 6.69 6.76 -2.75
C ARG A 23 6.82 6.89 -4.27
N PHE A 24 7.76 6.17 -4.91
CA PHE A 24 7.89 6.15 -6.37
C PHE A 24 6.73 5.40 -7.06
N LEU A 25 6.20 4.35 -6.44
CA LEU A 25 4.99 3.65 -6.90
C LEU A 25 3.75 4.55 -6.85
N ILE A 26 3.56 5.32 -5.76
CA ILE A 26 2.49 6.30 -5.65
C ILE A 26 2.62 7.39 -6.74
N ALA A 27 3.83 7.91 -6.97
CA ALA A 27 4.09 8.87 -8.05
C ALA A 27 3.80 8.27 -9.45
N GLY A 28 4.12 6.99 -9.67
CA GLY A 28 3.81 6.26 -10.91
C GLY A 28 2.31 6.06 -11.15
N ILE A 29 1.54 5.81 -10.08
CA ILE A 29 0.07 5.66 -10.12
C ILE A 29 -0.59 6.99 -10.49
N ILE A 30 -0.18 8.09 -9.85
CA ILE A 30 -0.67 9.45 -10.15
C ILE A 30 -0.47 9.79 -11.64
N LYS A 31 0.73 9.51 -12.17
CA LYS A 31 1.07 9.76 -13.57
C LYS A 31 0.28 8.87 -14.55
N LYS A 32 0.07 7.58 -14.20
CA LYS A 32 -0.59 6.59 -15.07
C LYS A 32 -2.10 6.81 -15.21
N TYR A 33 -2.75 7.22 -14.13
CA TYR A 33 -4.22 7.37 -14.10
C TYR A 33 -4.69 8.80 -14.36
N LYS A 34 -3.77 9.73 -14.68
CA LYS A 34 -4.07 11.17 -14.82
C LYS A 34 -4.95 11.67 -13.67
N ILE A 35 -4.62 11.22 -12.45
CA ILE A 35 -5.32 11.67 -11.26
C ILE A 35 -5.02 13.15 -11.15
N ASP A 36 -6.06 13.96 -11.31
CA ASP A 36 -5.92 15.40 -11.32
C ASP A 36 -5.50 15.86 -9.92
N ILE A 37 -4.22 16.19 -9.80
CA ILE A 37 -3.61 16.65 -8.55
C ILE A 37 -4.00 18.11 -8.28
N GLU A 38 -4.76 18.75 -9.18
CA GLU A 38 -5.27 20.11 -9.01
C GLU A 38 -6.06 20.31 -7.70
N ASN A 39 -6.59 19.23 -7.12
CA ASN A 39 -7.28 19.26 -5.82
C ASN A 39 -6.60 18.44 -4.72
N PHE A 40 -5.40 17.89 -4.94
CA PHE A 40 -4.53 17.56 -3.81
C PHE A 40 -3.85 18.86 -3.39
N ILE A 41 -4.61 19.69 -2.67
CA ILE A 41 -4.01 20.62 -1.73
C ILE A 41 -3.36 19.72 -0.68
N GLY A 42 -2.12 19.30 -0.94
CA GLY A 42 -1.20 19.05 0.15
C GLY A 42 -1.32 20.32 0.98
N SER A 43 -1.91 20.20 2.18
CA SER A 43 -2.07 21.35 3.07
C SER A 43 -0.75 22.11 3.10
N GLU A 44 -0.77 23.40 3.45
CA GLU A 44 0.42 24.23 3.64
C GLU A 44 1.41 23.71 4.73
N SER A 45 1.42 22.40 4.97
CA SER A 45 2.20 21.58 5.88
C SER A 45 2.22 20.14 5.36
N TRP A 46 3.36 19.64 4.89
CA TRP A 46 3.56 18.19 4.66
C TRP A 46 4.17 17.58 5.93
N LEU A 47 3.48 16.65 6.59
CA LEU A 47 3.99 15.99 7.80
C LEU A 47 4.87 14.80 7.41
N ASN A 48 6.15 14.89 7.74
CA ASN A 48 7.14 13.89 7.35
C ASN A 48 7.84 13.28 8.55
N ASP A 49 8.33 12.06 8.36
CA ASP A 49 9.10 11.39 9.40
C ASP A 49 10.45 12.10 9.61
N SER A 50 11.00 12.01 10.82
CA SER A 50 12.24 12.69 11.24
C SER A 50 13.53 12.13 10.63
N TRP A 51 13.40 11.43 9.50
CA TRP A 51 14.50 10.77 8.82
C TRP A 51 15.43 11.79 8.15
N ASN A 52 16.73 11.51 8.14
CA ASN A 52 17.75 12.49 7.72
C ASN A 52 17.57 12.98 6.27
N SER A 53 17.13 12.10 5.36
CA SER A 53 16.83 12.48 3.97
C SER A 53 15.70 13.50 3.83
N TRP A 54 14.82 13.62 4.82
CA TRP A 54 13.71 14.58 4.85
C TRP A 54 14.05 15.90 5.55
N LYS A 55 15.27 15.99 6.09
CA LYS A 55 15.85 17.22 6.65
C LYS A 55 16.77 17.93 5.63
N ASP A 56 17.07 17.29 4.51
CA ASP A 56 17.86 17.86 3.42
C ASP A 56 16.98 18.77 2.56
N THR A 57 16.80 20.01 3.01
CA THR A 57 15.99 21.00 2.31
C THR A 57 16.54 21.30 0.92
N ALA A 58 17.86 21.25 0.71
CA ALA A 58 18.46 21.49 -0.59
C ALA A 58 18.08 20.42 -1.62
N ALA A 59 18.10 19.15 -1.22
CA ALA A 59 17.64 18.05 -2.08
C ALA A 59 16.13 18.19 -2.40
N ILE A 60 15.31 18.57 -1.43
CA ILE A 60 13.86 18.75 -1.64
C ILE A 60 13.57 19.95 -2.55
N ASP A 61 14.23 21.08 -2.32
CA ASP A 61 14.08 22.29 -3.14
C ASP A 61 14.51 22.04 -4.59
N SER A 62 15.55 21.22 -4.80
CA SER A 62 16.04 20.88 -6.15
C SER A 62 15.02 20.16 -7.03
N VAL A 63 14.04 19.49 -6.42
CA VAL A 63 12.98 18.73 -7.11
C VAL A 63 11.59 19.37 -6.94
N THR A 64 11.47 20.42 -6.13
CA THR A 64 10.21 21.13 -5.91
C THR A 64 9.96 22.10 -7.08
N PRO A 65 8.83 22.01 -7.78
CA PRO A 65 8.52 22.95 -8.85
C PRO A 65 8.51 24.38 -8.34
N SER A 66 9.16 25.30 -9.06
CA SER A 66 9.28 26.72 -8.69
C SER A 66 7.93 27.44 -8.55
N SER A 67 6.86 26.88 -9.13
CA SER A 67 5.48 27.35 -9.00
C SER A 67 4.81 27.02 -7.66
N HIS A 68 5.44 26.20 -6.80
CA HIS A 68 4.84 25.73 -5.55
C HIS A 68 5.73 26.06 -4.35
N LYS A 69 5.14 26.58 -3.28
CA LYS A 69 5.81 26.74 -1.98
C LYS A 69 5.40 25.60 -1.06
N LEU A 70 6.32 24.66 -0.81
CA LEU A 70 6.12 23.54 0.10
C LEU A 70 6.61 23.92 1.50
N LYS A 71 5.74 23.87 2.51
CA LYS A 71 6.16 23.96 3.92
C LYS A 71 6.25 22.55 4.49
N LEU A 72 7.45 22.14 4.88
CA LEU A 72 7.69 20.86 5.52
C LEU A 72 7.48 20.98 7.03
N LEU A 73 6.67 20.10 7.60
CA LEU A 73 6.59 19.90 9.04
C LEU A 73 7.20 18.54 9.39
N THR A 74 8.20 18.54 10.26
CA THR A 74 8.85 17.30 10.71
C THR A 74 8.18 16.79 11.97
N ILE A 75 7.74 15.54 11.95
CA ILE A 75 7.29 14.81 13.14
C ILE A 75 8.49 14.69 14.09
N PRO A 76 8.37 15.05 15.37
CA PRO A 76 9.45 14.82 16.32
C PRO A 76 9.87 13.34 16.38
N ALA A 77 11.15 13.08 16.59
CA ALA A 77 11.67 11.72 16.66
C ALA A 77 10.93 10.90 17.74
N GLY A 78 10.55 9.67 17.39
CA GLY A 78 9.79 8.77 18.27
C GLY A 78 8.30 9.07 18.37
N CYS A 79 7.78 10.08 17.67
CA CYS A 79 6.34 10.41 17.67
C CYS A 79 5.57 9.79 16.49
N THR A 80 6.23 9.20 15.49
CA THR A 80 5.63 8.71 14.25
C THR A 80 4.49 7.71 14.52
N GLY A 81 4.71 6.72 15.39
CA GLY A 81 3.67 5.77 15.80
C GLY A 81 2.49 6.34 16.59
N ARG A 82 2.51 7.63 16.93
CA ARG A 82 1.41 8.34 17.64
C ARG A 82 0.64 9.29 16.74
N ILE A 83 1.35 9.97 15.84
CA ILE A 83 0.77 11.08 15.06
C ILE A 83 0.81 10.86 13.56
N GLN A 84 1.45 9.82 13.06
CA GLN A 84 1.51 9.57 11.61
C GLN A 84 0.40 8.58 11.22
N PRO A 85 -0.58 8.97 10.39
CA PRO A 85 -1.72 8.11 10.05
C PRO A 85 -1.30 6.76 9.44
N CYS A 86 -0.20 6.73 8.70
CA CYS A 86 0.27 5.48 8.10
C CYS A 86 0.70 4.46 9.17
N ASP A 87 1.53 4.87 10.13
CA ASP A 87 1.96 4.03 11.24
C ASP A 87 0.81 3.67 12.18
N VAL A 88 -0.07 4.64 12.48
CA VAL A 88 -1.17 4.46 13.44
C VAL A 88 -2.22 3.48 12.94
N GLY A 89 -2.60 3.53 11.65
CA GLY A 89 -3.74 2.75 11.14
C GLY A 89 -3.48 1.97 9.85
N ILE A 90 -2.74 2.54 8.90
CA ILE A 90 -2.65 2.00 7.54
C ILE A 90 -1.73 0.77 7.49
N PHE A 91 -0.50 0.91 7.96
CA PHE A 91 0.53 -0.14 7.87
C PHE A 91 0.19 -1.36 8.71
N GLY A 92 -0.46 -1.21 9.86
CA GLY A 92 -0.94 -2.34 10.65
C GLY A 92 -1.91 -3.22 9.85
N SER A 93 -2.86 -2.60 9.14
CA SER A 93 -3.84 -3.35 8.33
C SER A 93 -3.21 -3.91 7.06
N PHE A 94 -2.30 -3.17 6.42
CA PHE A 94 -1.53 -3.66 5.27
C PHE A 94 -0.74 -4.92 5.64
N LYS A 95 0.04 -4.87 6.73
CA LYS A 95 0.81 -6.01 7.26
C LYS A 95 -0.09 -7.19 7.60
N LYS A 96 -1.27 -6.94 8.16
CA LYS A 96 -2.26 -7.98 8.46
C LYS A 96 -2.72 -8.71 7.19
N VAL A 97 -3.05 -7.98 6.12
CA VAL A 97 -3.46 -8.58 4.85
C VAL A 97 -2.33 -9.40 4.23
N VAL A 98 -1.12 -8.82 4.16
CA VAL A 98 0.07 -9.54 3.66
C VAL A 98 0.29 -10.82 4.46
N LYS A 99 0.27 -10.74 5.80
CA LYS A 99 0.45 -11.89 6.68
C LYS A 99 -0.61 -12.97 6.45
N THR A 100 -1.87 -12.61 6.25
CA THR A 100 -2.94 -13.58 5.95
C THR A 100 -2.65 -14.32 4.64
N LEU A 101 -2.27 -13.61 3.58
CA LEU A 101 -1.94 -14.20 2.28
C LEU A 101 -0.71 -15.12 2.38
N THR A 102 0.35 -14.68 3.05
CA THR A 102 1.58 -15.48 3.21
C THR A 102 1.35 -16.71 4.07
N ASN A 103 0.57 -16.60 5.15
CA ASN A 103 0.25 -17.73 6.01
C ASN A 103 -0.59 -18.78 5.28
N TYR A 104 -1.59 -18.35 4.49
CA TYR A 104 -2.40 -19.25 3.69
C TYR A 104 -1.52 -20.06 2.73
N ALA A 105 -0.62 -19.40 2.01
CA ALA A 105 0.27 -20.05 1.07
C ALA A 105 1.32 -20.95 1.72
N GLN A 106 1.84 -20.60 2.90
CA GLN A 106 2.72 -21.51 3.65
C GLN A 106 2.04 -22.84 3.97
N LEU A 107 0.72 -22.83 4.19
CA LEU A 107 -0.06 -24.03 4.51
C LEU A 107 -0.52 -24.81 3.26
N THR A 108 -0.76 -24.13 2.14
CA THR A 108 -1.45 -24.70 0.98
C THR A 108 -0.60 -24.77 -0.29
N ASN A 109 0.50 -24.01 -0.35
CA ASN A 109 1.32 -23.77 -1.53
C ASN A 109 2.82 -23.79 -1.15
N SER A 110 3.31 -24.91 -0.63
CA SER A 110 4.68 -25.07 -0.13
C SER A 110 5.78 -24.76 -1.15
N ASN A 111 5.46 -24.84 -2.45
CA ASN A 111 6.38 -24.55 -3.54
C ASN A 111 6.49 -23.05 -3.89
N TYR A 112 5.55 -22.22 -3.42
CA TYR A 112 5.54 -20.80 -3.74
C TYR A 112 6.56 -20.03 -2.88
N LYS A 113 7.64 -19.56 -3.52
CA LYS A 113 8.77 -18.92 -2.85
C LYS A 113 8.58 -17.40 -2.72
N PHE A 114 7.90 -16.98 -1.65
CA PHE A 114 7.80 -15.56 -1.28
C PHE A 114 9.15 -14.86 -1.10
N GLN A 115 10.20 -15.61 -0.78
CA GLN A 115 11.54 -15.07 -0.47
C GLN A 115 12.26 -14.54 -1.72
N THR A 116 11.73 -14.79 -2.92
CA THR A 116 12.21 -14.10 -4.12
C THR A 116 11.58 -12.73 -4.18
N ARG A 117 12.36 -11.75 -4.60
CA ARG A 117 11.87 -10.38 -4.49
C ARG A 117 10.74 -10.08 -5.49
N ASP A 118 10.75 -10.67 -6.68
CA ASP A 118 9.73 -10.40 -7.70
C ASP A 118 8.36 -10.87 -7.21
N GLU A 119 8.31 -12.02 -6.54
CA GLU A 119 7.09 -12.53 -5.90
C GLU A 119 6.65 -11.69 -4.70
N THR A 120 7.61 -11.23 -3.86
CA THR A 120 7.31 -10.26 -2.79
C THR A 120 6.68 -8.98 -3.36
N LEU A 121 7.24 -8.44 -4.45
CA LEU A 121 6.71 -7.24 -5.10
C LEU A 121 5.32 -7.43 -5.68
N LYS A 122 5.10 -8.53 -6.39
CA LYS A 122 3.80 -8.87 -6.95
C LYS A 122 2.74 -8.92 -5.85
N LEU A 123 3.03 -9.62 -4.74
CA LEU A 123 2.14 -9.67 -3.59
C LEU A 123 1.85 -8.28 -3.02
N LEU A 124 2.88 -7.49 -2.75
CA LEU A 124 2.74 -6.18 -2.12
C LEU A 124 1.99 -5.19 -3.03
N SER A 125 2.26 -5.22 -4.34
CA SER A 125 1.53 -4.40 -5.32
C SER A 125 0.06 -4.79 -5.41
N LEU A 126 -0.25 -6.10 -5.38
CA LEU A 126 -1.62 -6.61 -5.39
C LEU A 126 -2.38 -6.17 -4.13
N VAL A 127 -1.78 -6.35 -2.95
CA VAL A 127 -2.37 -5.91 -1.67
C VAL A 127 -2.59 -4.40 -1.67
N TRP A 128 -1.58 -3.63 -2.11
CA TRP A 128 -1.69 -2.19 -2.20
C TRP A 128 -2.87 -1.76 -3.08
N ARG A 129 -3.01 -2.37 -4.27
CA ARG A 129 -4.14 -2.08 -5.16
C ARG A 129 -5.47 -2.32 -4.45
N GLN A 130 -5.62 -3.44 -3.73
CA GLN A 130 -6.85 -3.68 -2.96
C GLN A 130 -7.10 -2.60 -1.90
N LEU A 131 -6.05 -2.16 -1.18
CA LEU A 131 -6.18 -1.12 -0.16
C LEU A 131 -6.53 0.26 -0.73
N CYS A 132 -6.28 0.51 -2.02
CA CYS A 132 -6.73 1.69 -2.74
C CYS A 132 -8.23 1.63 -3.16
N SER A 133 -8.97 0.58 -2.82
CA SER A 133 -10.39 0.49 -3.14
C SER A 133 -11.19 1.61 -2.44
N PRO A 134 -12.15 2.26 -3.13
CA PRO A 134 -13.04 3.25 -2.51
C PRO A 134 -13.81 2.73 -1.29
N LYS A 135 -14.03 1.42 -1.20
CA LYS A 135 -14.68 0.77 -0.05
C LYS A 135 -13.92 0.95 1.26
N LEU A 136 -12.62 1.25 1.18
CA LEU A 136 -11.73 1.43 2.32
C LEU A 136 -11.52 2.91 2.68
N GLU A 137 -12.20 3.85 2.02
CA GLU A 137 -12.06 5.28 2.30
C GLU A 137 -12.34 5.62 3.77
N LYS A 138 -13.42 5.06 4.34
CA LYS A 138 -13.78 5.27 5.75
C LYS A 138 -12.71 4.74 6.70
N TRP A 139 -12.14 3.57 6.42
CA TRP A 139 -11.05 3.01 7.20
C TRP A 139 -9.79 3.89 7.11
N ALA A 140 -9.43 4.34 5.90
CA ALA A 140 -8.28 5.22 5.71
C ALA A 140 -8.46 6.56 6.44
N ARG A 141 -9.65 7.17 6.35
CA ARG A 141 -10.00 8.39 7.10
C ARG A 141 -9.90 8.20 8.60
N TYR A 142 -10.32 7.04 9.11
CA TYR A 142 -10.21 6.74 10.54
C TYR A 142 -8.75 6.74 11.03
N ALA A 143 -7.77 6.38 10.18
CA ALA A 143 -6.35 6.44 10.56
C ALA A 143 -5.90 7.87 10.92
N TRP A 144 -6.47 8.89 10.27
CA TRP A 144 -6.22 10.30 10.59
C TRP A 144 -6.86 10.71 11.91
N VAL A 145 -8.10 10.29 12.15
CA VAL A 145 -8.78 10.50 13.44
C VAL A 145 -8.00 9.86 14.58
N ALA A 146 -7.56 8.61 14.39
CA ALA A 146 -6.80 7.85 15.38
C ALA A 146 -5.41 8.47 15.66
N ALA A 147 -4.82 9.15 14.68
CA ALA A 147 -3.58 9.90 14.83
C ALA A 147 -3.78 11.30 15.48
N GLY A 148 -5.01 11.66 15.83
CA GLY A 148 -5.33 12.90 16.55
C GLY A 148 -5.59 14.12 15.65
N TYR A 149 -5.77 13.93 14.34
CA TYR A 149 -6.11 15.03 13.43
C TYR A 149 -7.58 15.43 13.53
N ASP A 150 -7.83 16.72 13.36
CA ASP A 150 -9.18 17.27 13.30
C ASP A 150 -9.84 17.01 11.94
N VAL A 151 -10.33 15.78 11.78
CA VAL A 151 -11.10 15.36 10.61
C VAL A 151 -12.39 14.68 11.04
N PRO A 152 -13.49 14.79 10.25
CA PRO A 152 -14.75 14.18 10.61
C PRO A 152 -14.61 12.67 10.82
N ARG A 153 -15.02 12.19 12.00
CA ARG A 153 -15.00 10.76 12.31
C ARG A 153 -15.93 10.02 11.34
N PRO A 154 -15.43 9.01 10.62
CA PRO A 154 -16.29 8.24 9.72
C PRO A 154 -17.29 7.41 10.51
N ALA A 155 -18.43 7.10 9.88
CA ALA A 155 -19.36 6.09 10.36
C ALA A 155 -18.69 4.71 10.44
N SER A 156 -19.41 3.71 10.97
CA SER A 156 -18.91 2.32 11.01
C SER A 156 -18.38 1.85 9.66
N PHE A 157 -17.26 1.14 9.70
CA PHE A 157 -16.57 0.61 8.53
C PHE A 157 -16.01 -0.78 8.81
N GLU A 158 -15.74 -1.51 7.75
CA GLU A 158 -15.00 -2.77 7.80
C GLU A 158 -13.52 -2.52 7.51
N THR A 159 -12.65 -3.28 8.14
CA THR A 159 -11.20 -3.23 7.90
C THR A 159 -10.84 -3.93 6.59
N PRO A 160 -9.64 -3.66 6.01
CA PRO A 160 -9.18 -4.36 4.81
C PRO A 160 -9.24 -5.88 4.92
N ALA A 161 -8.86 -6.43 6.08
CA ALA A 161 -8.90 -7.87 6.31
C ALA A 161 -10.34 -8.43 6.34
N GLN A 162 -11.31 -7.69 6.89
CA GLN A 162 -12.71 -8.13 6.90
C GLN A 162 -13.32 -8.12 5.50
N LEU A 163 -13.01 -7.11 4.69
CA LEU A 163 -13.52 -7.01 3.33
C LEU A 163 -12.88 -8.03 2.38
N LEU A 164 -11.57 -8.27 2.51
CA LEU A 164 -10.82 -9.22 1.68
C LEU A 164 -11.07 -10.68 2.08
N PHE A 165 -11.25 -10.94 3.39
CA PHE A 165 -11.41 -12.28 3.95
C PHE A 165 -12.71 -12.38 4.77
N PRO A 166 -13.88 -12.15 4.15
CA PRO A 166 -15.15 -12.19 4.86
C PRO A 166 -15.48 -13.61 5.36
N ARG A 167 -16.44 -13.72 6.29
CA ARG A 167 -17.01 -15.03 6.63
C ARG A 167 -17.63 -15.65 5.38
N GLY A 168 -17.35 -16.93 5.15
CA GLY A 168 -17.81 -17.61 3.93
C GLY A 168 -17.00 -17.28 2.68
N VAL A 169 -15.79 -16.69 2.82
CA VAL A 169 -14.88 -16.52 1.67
C VAL A 169 -14.41 -17.87 1.09
N ALA A 170 -14.51 -18.95 1.88
CA ALA A 170 -14.28 -20.31 1.42
C ALA A 170 -15.50 -20.81 0.63
N GLY A 171 -15.41 -20.71 -0.70
CA GLY A 171 -16.37 -21.27 -1.65
C GLY A 171 -15.66 -21.64 -2.94
N ASP A 172 -16.36 -21.56 -4.07
CA ASP A 172 -15.76 -21.82 -5.37
C ASP A 172 -14.91 -20.63 -5.84
N CYS A 173 -13.81 -20.91 -6.52
CA CYS A 173 -13.08 -19.87 -7.24
C CYS A 173 -13.88 -19.46 -8.48
N THR A 174 -13.93 -18.15 -8.75
CA THR A 174 -14.70 -17.61 -9.87
C THR A 174 -14.08 -17.93 -11.24
N MET A 175 -12.82 -18.37 -11.28
CA MET A 175 -12.16 -18.71 -12.54
C MET A 175 -12.74 -19.99 -13.14
N HIS A 176 -13.08 -19.92 -14.43
CA HIS A 176 -13.73 -21.01 -15.14
C HIS A 176 -12.85 -22.27 -15.13
N GLY A 177 -13.41 -23.41 -14.74
CA GLY A 177 -12.71 -24.69 -14.65
C GLY A 177 -11.81 -24.83 -13.42
N CYS A 178 -11.81 -23.86 -12.48
CA CYS A 178 -11.08 -23.98 -11.22
C CYS A 178 -11.90 -24.77 -10.19
N SER A 179 -11.31 -25.83 -9.65
CA SER A 179 -11.87 -26.61 -8.52
C SER A 179 -11.31 -26.20 -7.16
N SER A 180 -10.38 -25.23 -7.12
CA SER A 180 -9.75 -24.79 -5.88
C SER A 180 -10.70 -23.91 -5.06
N THR A 181 -10.67 -24.11 -3.74
CA THR A 181 -11.43 -23.27 -2.81
C THR A 181 -10.93 -21.83 -2.85
N SER A 182 -11.86 -20.88 -2.93
CA SER A 182 -11.55 -19.46 -2.79
C SER A 182 -11.17 -19.13 -1.35
N PHE A 183 -10.37 -18.08 -1.18
CA PHE A 183 -9.94 -17.63 0.14
C PHE A 183 -9.86 -16.11 0.25
N VAL A 184 -10.04 -15.39 -0.86
CA VAL A 184 -10.01 -13.93 -0.92
C VAL A 184 -11.11 -13.41 -1.85
N LYS A 185 -11.74 -12.31 -1.45
CA LYS A 185 -12.68 -11.54 -2.27
C LYS A 185 -11.97 -10.32 -2.82
N CYS A 186 -12.02 -10.09 -4.14
CA CYS A 186 -11.48 -8.86 -4.73
C CYS A 186 -12.39 -7.67 -4.39
N LEU A 187 -11.83 -6.55 -3.92
CA LEU A 187 -12.61 -5.38 -3.52
C LEU A 187 -13.18 -4.59 -4.70
N TYR A 188 -12.62 -4.78 -5.90
CA TYR A 188 -13.08 -4.10 -7.12
C TYR A 188 -14.16 -4.90 -7.85
N CYS A 189 -13.87 -6.15 -8.24
CA CYS A 189 -14.81 -6.97 -9.00
C CYS A 189 -15.76 -7.81 -8.13
N GLU A 190 -15.57 -7.81 -6.80
CA GLU A 190 -16.38 -8.55 -5.81
C GLU A 190 -16.40 -10.08 -5.94
N LYS A 191 -15.61 -10.62 -6.87
CA LYS A 191 -15.48 -12.05 -7.12
C LYS A 191 -14.54 -12.73 -6.11
N LEU A 192 -14.75 -14.03 -5.94
CA LEU A 192 -13.98 -14.89 -5.03
C LEU A 192 -12.89 -15.63 -5.80
N PHE A 193 -11.67 -15.63 -5.27
CA PHE A 193 -10.51 -16.25 -5.93
C PHE A 193 -9.76 -17.18 -4.98
N CYS A 194 -9.20 -18.26 -5.52
CA CYS A 194 -8.20 -19.08 -4.83
C CYS A 194 -6.83 -18.37 -4.86
N PHE A 195 -5.84 -18.95 -4.17
CA PHE A 195 -4.50 -18.36 -4.08
C PHE A 195 -3.80 -18.25 -5.44
N GLU A 196 -3.89 -19.29 -6.27
CA GLU A 196 -3.32 -19.31 -7.62
C GLU A 196 -3.81 -18.10 -8.44
N HIS A 197 -5.13 -18.04 -8.65
CA HIS A 197 -5.74 -17.03 -9.51
C HIS A 197 -5.67 -15.62 -8.95
N PHE A 198 -5.56 -15.45 -7.62
CA PHE A 198 -5.43 -14.13 -7.02
C PHE A 198 -3.99 -13.64 -7.00
N VAL A 199 -3.07 -14.44 -6.48
CA VAL A 199 -1.70 -14.02 -6.17
C VAL A 199 -0.72 -14.44 -7.26
N ILE A 200 -0.72 -15.72 -7.66
CA ILE A 200 0.27 -16.29 -8.58
C ILE A 200 0.04 -15.75 -10.00
N ASP A 201 -1.21 -15.81 -10.47
CA ASP A 201 -1.63 -15.24 -11.75
C ASP A 201 -1.72 -13.71 -11.73
N HIS A 202 -1.50 -13.10 -10.55
CA HIS A 202 -1.56 -11.67 -10.32
C HIS A 202 -2.88 -11.06 -10.81
N HIS A 203 -3.98 -11.41 -10.11
CA HIS A 203 -5.32 -10.98 -10.51
C HIS A 203 -5.37 -9.49 -10.83
N ASN A 204 -5.94 -9.15 -11.98
CA ASN A 204 -6.17 -7.77 -12.41
C ASN A 204 -7.61 -7.62 -12.91
N CYS A 205 -8.24 -6.52 -12.50
CA CYS A 205 -9.63 -6.19 -12.75
C CYS A 205 -9.73 -4.82 -13.41
#